data_AF-A0A8T7H0I4-F1
#
_entry.id   AF-A0A8T7H0I4-F1
#
_cell.length_a   1.000
_cell.length_b   1.000
_cell.length_c   1.000
_cell.angle_alpha   90.00
_cell.angle_beta   90.00
_cell.angle_gamma   90.00
#
_symmetry.space_group_name_H-M   'P 1'
#
loop_
_entity.id
_entity.type
_entity.pdbx_description
1 polymer ?
#
loop_
_entity_poly.entity_id
_entity_poly.type
_entity_poly.pdbx_seq_one_letter_code
_entity_poly.pdbx_strand_id
1 'polypeptide(L)'
;MSELPSELRVAYDSLSRCYGVEVAVIAHEGLLYEYRGDASRAEGLAAIAPSLAEGDGVAYRGGEKAVAVAKRGEFSIGLEGDPRALSSYLPQLARIVRGEEIRCAWCSAELDREVISCPSCGAPIPLTVGRCPKCGAHIEEVECPRCRKPITHLGTRARRSHGSLASLVIGIVLSGACTTIAAWLSAPLPLLAASAISPFIAGLVGYLR
;
A
#
# COMPACT_ATOMS: atom_id res chain seq x y z
N MET A 1 -9.75 36.87 6.24
CA MET A 1 -9.84 35.46 6.69
C MET A 1 -8.95 34.67 5.75
N SER A 2 -7.82 34.16 6.24
CA SER A 2 -6.94 33.31 5.45
C SER A 2 -7.69 32.03 5.07
N GLU A 3 -7.67 31.66 3.80
CA GLU A 3 -8.25 30.40 3.34
C GLU A 3 -7.30 29.24 3.69
N LEU A 4 -7.83 28.19 4.30
CA LEU A 4 -7.07 26.98 4.61
C LEU A 4 -6.60 26.32 3.30
N PRO A 5 -5.29 26.04 3.14
CA PRO A 5 -4.78 25.31 1.98
C PRO A 5 -5.51 23.97 1.80
N SER A 6 -6.00 23.73 0.58
CA SER A 6 -6.77 22.53 0.25
C SER A 6 -6.03 21.23 0.56
N GLU A 7 -4.71 21.25 0.45
CA GLU A 7 -3.80 20.13 0.72
C GLU A 7 -3.81 19.77 2.21
N LEU A 8 -3.81 20.78 3.08
CA LEU A 8 -3.89 20.55 4.52
C LEU A 8 -5.27 20.03 4.92
N ARG A 9 -6.34 20.57 4.34
CA ARG A 9 -7.70 20.05 4.55
C ARG A 9 -7.77 18.54 4.22
N VAL A 10 -7.18 18.14 3.11
CA VAL A 10 -7.14 16.76 2.64
C VAL A 10 -6.34 15.85 3.58
N ALA A 11 -5.15 16.27 4.00
CA ALA A 11 -4.34 15.52 4.97
C ALA A 11 -5.10 15.33 6.28
N TYR A 12 -5.75 16.37 6.78
CA TYR A 12 -6.53 16.31 8.01
C TYR A 12 -7.71 15.33 7.90
N ASP A 13 -8.54 15.44 6.85
CA ASP A 13 -9.73 14.62 6.68
C ASP A 13 -9.40 13.13 6.52
N SER A 14 -8.32 12.82 5.81
CA SER A 14 -7.87 11.44 5.58
C SER A 14 -7.21 10.84 6.83
N LEU A 15 -6.22 11.53 7.41
CA LEU A 15 -5.41 10.97 8.50
C LEU A 15 -6.12 10.97 9.85
N SER A 16 -7.02 11.92 10.12
CA SER A 16 -7.77 11.95 11.39
C SER A 16 -8.67 10.74 11.60
N ARG A 17 -8.92 9.92 10.57
CA ARG A 17 -9.72 8.68 10.60
C ARG A 17 -8.87 7.42 10.65
N CYS A 18 -7.55 7.54 10.47
CA CYS A 18 -6.65 6.41 10.42
C CYS A 18 -6.39 5.84 11.82
N TYR A 19 -6.08 4.55 11.85
CA TYR A 19 -5.67 3.85 13.05
C TYR A 19 -4.50 4.54 13.74
N GLY A 20 -4.55 4.62 15.06
CA GLY A 20 -3.46 5.17 15.86
C GLY A 20 -3.42 6.70 15.90
N VAL A 21 -4.31 7.41 15.20
CA VAL A 21 -4.50 8.86 15.41
C VAL A 21 -5.56 9.07 16.49
N GLU A 22 -5.16 9.67 17.60
CA GLU A 22 -6.04 9.94 18.74
C GLU A 22 -6.53 11.38 18.74
N VAL A 23 -5.64 12.30 18.40
CA VAL A 23 -5.94 13.72 18.28
C VAL A 23 -5.40 14.20 16.93
N ALA A 24 -6.23 14.95 16.22
CA ALA A 24 -5.83 15.64 14.99
C ALA A 24 -6.30 17.08 15.07
N VAL A 25 -5.42 18.01 14.72
CA VAL A 25 -5.71 19.45 14.76
C VAL A 25 -5.30 20.13 13.47
N ILE A 26 -6.02 21.17 13.11
CA ILE A 26 -5.59 22.22 12.20
C ILE A 26 -5.38 23.46 13.07
N ALA A 27 -4.22 24.09 12.94
CA ALA A 27 -3.88 25.33 13.62
C ALA A 27 -3.47 26.41 12.59
N HIS A 28 -3.84 27.65 12.87
CA HIS A 28 -3.39 28.84 12.14
C HIS A 28 -2.64 29.74 13.12
N GLU A 29 -1.34 29.94 12.91
CA GLU A 29 -0.49 30.74 13.80
C GLU A 29 -0.56 30.30 15.29
N GLY A 30 -0.75 28.99 15.53
CA GLY A 30 -0.85 28.41 16.87
C GLY A 30 -2.23 28.49 17.51
N LEU A 31 -3.20 29.13 16.84
CA LEU A 31 -4.59 29.13 17.25
C LEU A 31 -5.30 27.91 16.66
N LEU A 32 -6.06 27.22 17.51
CA LEU A 32 -6.83 26.06 17.10
C LEU A 32 -7.93 26.48 16.12
N TYR A 33 -7.89 25.92 14.91
CA TYR A 33 -8.88 26.16 13.87
C TYR A 33 -9.94 25.06 13.85
N GLU A 34 -9.49 23.80 13.87
CA GLU A 34 -10.36 22.63 13.85
C GLU A 34 -9.68 21.45 14.53
N TYR A 35 -10.45 20.56 15.15
CA TYR A 35 -9.89 19.39 15.81
C TYR A 35 -10.82 18.19 15.82
N ARG A 36 -10.19 17.04 16.05
CA ARG A 36 -10.84 15.78 16.37
C ARG A 36 -10.10 15.13 17.54
N GLY A 37 -10.85 14.52 18.45
CA GLY A 37 -10.32 13.86 19.63
C GLY A 37 -10.59 14.67 20.90
N ASP A 38 -9.70 14.56 21.88
CA ASP A 38 -9.79 15.27 23.14
C ASP A 38 -9.45 16.77 22.97
N ALA A 39 -10.31 17.66 23.49
CA ALA A 39 -10.18 19.10 23.30
C ALA A 39 -8.95 19.68 24.00
N SER A 40 -8.65 19.26 25.23
CA SER A 40 -7.50 19.78 25.98
C SER A 40 -6.17 19.39 25.33
N ARG A 41 -6.06 18.16 24.84
CA ARG A 41 -4.91 17.72 24.04
C ARG A 41 -4.82 18.48 22.71
N ALA A 42 -5.95 18.72 22.05
CA ALA A 42 -5.99 19.48 20.80
C ALA A 42 -5.48 20.91 20.96
N GLU A 43 -5.92 21.63 22.00
CA GLU A 43 -5.43 22.98 22.29
C GLU A 43 -3.92 23.00 22.55
N GLY A 44 -3.43 22.07 23.37
CA GLY A 44 -2.00 21.93 23.65
C GLY A 44 -1.19 21.63 22.38
N LEU A 45 -1.70 20.74 21.51
CA LEU A 45 -1.08 20.38 20.25
C LEU A 45 -1.07 21.56 19.26
N ALA A 46 -2.15 22.31 19.17
CA ALA A 46 -2.24 23.50 18.31
C ALA A 46 -1.24 24.58 18.73
N ALA A 47 -1.03 24.78 20.04
CA ALA A 47 -0.07 25.75 20.56
C ALA A 47 1.39 25.40 20.20
N ILE A 48 1.75 24.12 20.19
CA ILE A 48 3.13 23.68 19.92
C ILE A 48 3.40 23.40 18.44
N ALA A 49 2.39 23.03 17.65
CA ALA A 49 2.58 22.57 16.27
C ALA A 49 3.39 23.55 15.39
N PRO A 50 3.12 24.86 15.37
CA PRO A 50 3.85 25.80 14.50
C PRO A 50 5.34 25.89 14.79
N SER A 51 5.75 25.56 16.02
CA SER A 51 7.15 25.55 16.47
C SER A 51 7.88 24.24 16.23
N LEU A 52 7.14 23.15 15.97
CA LEU A 52 7.73 21.82 15.76
C LEU A 52 8.26 21.65 14.34
N ALA A 53 7.63 22.28 13.35
CA ALA A 53 8.05 22.23 11.95
C ALA A 53 8.67 23.57 11.52
N GLU A 54 9.90 23.51 11.00
CA GLU A 54 10.58 24.65 10.40
C GLU A 54 10.13 24.84 8.95
N GLY A 55 9.75 26.06 8.59
CA GLY A 55 9.27 26.40 7.25
C GLY A 55 8.09 25.53 6.79
N ASP A 56 8.04 25.25 5.49
CA ASP A 56 7.11 24.30 4.90
C ASP A 56 7.72 22.89 5.00
N GLY A 57 7.14 22.04 5.84
CA GLY A 57 7.77 20.77 6.15
C GLY A 57 6.95 19.87 7.08
N VAL A 58 7.59 18.77 7.48
CA VAL A 58 7.03 17.80 8.42
C VAL A 58 8.02 17.56 9.54
N ALA A 59 7.51 17.52 10.77
CA ALA A 59 8.25 17.20 11.97
C ALA A 59 7.62 15.99 12.67
N TYR A 60 8.45 15.23 13.37
CA TYR A 60 8.02 14.08 14.16
C TYR A 60 8.76 14.07 15.49
N ARG A 61 8.00 13.91 16.58
CA ARG A 61 8.52 13.69 17.92
C ARG A 61 7.95 12.38 18.44
N GLY A 62 8.83 11.41 18.68
CA GLY A 62 8.46 10.15 19.34
C GLY A 62 8.19 10.32 20.83
N GLY A 63 7.70 9.25 21.46
CA GLY A 63 7.35 9.21 22.87
C GLY A 63 6.39 8.05 23.16
N GLU A 64 5.79 8.03 24.34
CA GLU A 64 4.65 7.13 24.62
C GLU A 64 3.47 7.44 23.70
N LYS A 65 3.20 8.74 23.49
CA LYS A 65 2.42 9.28 22.38
C LYS A 65 3.36 10.05 21.48
N ALA A 66 3.33 9.73 20.19
CA ALA A 66 4.07 10.50 19.21
C ALA A 66 3.25 11.69 18.74
N VAL A 67 3.95 12.71 18.27
CA VAL A 67 3.38 13.89 17.62
C VAL A 67 4.00 14.01 16.24
N ALA A 68 3.17 14.12 15.20
CA ALA A 68 3.58 14.46 13.85
C ALA A 68 2.95 15.80 13.47
N VAL A 69 3.75 16.70 12.89
CA VAL A 69 3.28 18.01 12.45
C VAL A 69 3.62 18.21 10.99
N ALA A 70 2.68 18.73 10.23
CA ALA A 70 2.87 19.22 8.87
C ALA A 70 2.57 20.71 8.84
N LYS A 71 3.48 21.55 8.33
CA LYS A 71 3.30 23.00 8.22
C LYS A 71 3.39 23.45 6.77
N ARG A 72 2.51 24.39 6.41
CA ARG A 72 2.52 25.05 5.11
C ARG A 72 2.03 26.49 5.25
N GLY A 73 2.92 27.45 5.04
CA GLY A 73 2.69 28.85 5.38
C GLY A 73 2.32 29.01 6.85
N GLU A 74 1.22 29.71 7.11
CA GLU A 74 0.73 29.99 8.47
C GLU A 74 -0.13 28.86 9.06
N PHE A 75 -0.47 27.85 8.26
CA PHE A 75 -1.27 26.72 8.71
C PHE A 75 -0.38 25.52 9.06
N SER A 76 -0.81 24.78 10.07
CA SER A 76 -0.21 23.50 10.43
C SER A 76 -1.28 22.47 10.78
N ILE A 77 -0.96 21.21 10.53
CA ILE A 77 -1.70 20.05 11.02
C ILE A 77 -0.86 19.39 12.08
N GLY A 78 -1.43 19.15 13.25
CA GLY A 78 -0.85 18.30 14.28
C GLY A 78 -1.60 16.99 14.37
N LEU A 79 -0.89 15.87 14.45
CA LEU A 79 -1.43 14.56 14.77
C LEU A 79 -0.74 14.04 16.03
N GLU A 80 -1.51 13.48 16.95
CA GLU A 80 -0.99 12.82 18.16
C GLU A 80 -1.58 11.42 18.27
N GLY A 81 -0.75 10.45 18.69
CA GLY A 81 -1.22 9.09 18.93
C GLY A 81 -0.11 8.04 18.91
N ASP A 82 -0.41 6.86 18.35
CA ASP A 82 0.48 5.71 18.32
C ASP A 82 1.76 6.00 17.50
N PRO A 83 2.96 5.81 18.08
CA PRO A 83 4.23 6.07 17.39
C PRO A 83 4.43 5.28 16.09
N ARG A 84 3.97 4.01 16.04
CA ARG A 84 4.13 3.16 14.85
C ARG A 84 3.21 3.62 13.72
N ALA A 85 1.98 4.00 14.04
CA ALA A 85 1.04 4.58 13.09
C ALA A 85 1.56 5.90 12.54
N LEU A 86 1.88 6.87 13.40
CA LEU A 86 2.30 8.20 12.94
C LEU A 86 3.60 8.16 12.13
N SER A 87 4.60 7.38 12.56
CA SER A 87 5.83 7.21 11.77
C SER A 87 5.57 6.61 10.39
N SER A 88 4.59 5.71 10.26
CA SER A 88 4.18 5.14 8.96
C SER A 88 3.46 6.15 8.06
N TYR A 89 2.88 7.21 8.62
CA TYR A 89 2.13 8.24 7.88
C TYR A 89 2.98 9.44 7.47
N LEU A 90 4.19 9.60 8.02
CA LEU A 90 5.11 10.69 7.69
C LEU A 90 5.40 10.83 6.18
N PRO A 91 5.62 9.74 5.40
CA PRO A 91 5.85 9.87 3.97
C PRO A 91 4.66 10.50 3.22
N GLN A 92 3.43 10.20 3.64
CA GLN A 92 2.22 10.78 3.06
C GLN A 92 2.07 12.25 3.44
N LEU A 93 2.28 12.60 4.73
CA LEU A 93 2.29 14.00 5.17
C LEU A 93 3.31 14.83 4.38
N ALA A 94 4.51 14.31 4.20
CA ALA A 94 5.59 15.01 3.49
C ALA A 94 5.22 15.27 2.03
N ARG A 95 4.60 14.31 1.35
CA ARG A 95 4.11 14.48 -0.02
C ARG A 95 3.03 15.56 -0.10
N ILE A 96 2.01 15.47 0.76
CA ILE A 96 0.88 16.42 0.74
C ILE A 96 1.36 17.86 0.99
N VAL A 97 2.27 18.06 1.95
CA VAL A 97 2.85 19.39 2.22
C VAL A 97 3.60 19.93 1.00
N ARG A 98 4.37 19.09 0.30
CA ARG A 98 5.09 19.46 -0.92
C ARG A 98 4.21 19.58 -2.17
N GLY A 99 2.92 19.26 -2.07
CA GLY A 99 2.03 19.19 -3.23
C GLY A 99 2.35 18.03 -4.18
N GLU A 100 3.08 17.02 -3.71
CA GLU A 100 3.28 15.76 -4.43
C GLU A 100 2.04 14.88 -4.25
N GLU A 101 1.59 14.25 -5.33
CA GLU A 101 0.40 13.41 -5.34
C GLU A 101 0.68 12.05 -5.97
N ILE A 102 0.08 11.01 -5.39
CA ILE A 102 0.03 9.67 -5.96
C ILE A 102 -1.26 9.53 -6.75
N ARG A 103 -1.10 9.22 -8.04
CA ARG A 103 -2.22 8.97 -8.96
C ARG A 103 -2.33 7.51 -9.33
N CYS A 104 -3.56 7.04 -9.53
CA CYS A 104 -3.83 5.72 -10.04
C CYS A 104 -3.36 5.58 -11.50
N ALA A 105 -2.52 4.58 -11.80
CA ALA A 105 -2.02 4.28 -13.15
C ALA A 105 -3.08 3.83 -14.17
N TRP A 106 -4.34 3.69 -13.75
CA TRP A 106 -5.46 3.28 -14.60
C TRP A 106 -6.47 4.38 -14.90
N CYS A 107 -6.79 5.22 -13.90
CA CYS A 107 -7.85 6.24 -14.00
C CYS A 107 -7.39 7.64 -13.57
N SER A 108 -6.12 7.81 -13.20
CA SER A 108 -5.51 9.08 -12.77
C SER A 108 -6.13 9.73 -11.53
N ALA A 109 -6.98 9.01 -10.81
CA ALA A 109 -7.53 9.45 -9.52
C ALA A 109 -6.42 9.66 -8.48
N GLU A 110 -6.55 10.71 -7.68
CA GLU A 110 -5.66 11.03 -6.56
C GLU A 110 -5.90 10.05 -5.40
N LEU A 111 -4.82 9.46 -4.88
CA LEU A 111 -4.88 8.36 -3.91
C LEU A 111 -4.45 8.77 -2.49
N ASP A 112 -3.78 9.92 -2.31
CA ASP A 112 -3.35 10.38 -0.98
C ASP A 112 -4.53 10.76 -0.06
N ARG A 113 -5.75 10.85 -0.58
CA ARG A 113 -6.96 11.13 0.21
C ARG A 113 -7.68 9.88 0.67
N GLU A 114 -7.30 8.73 0.13
CA GLU A 114 -8.08 7.50 0.24
C GLU A 114 -7.66 6.71 1.47
N VAL A 115 -8.65 6.38 2.31
CA VAL A 115 -8.50 5.53 3.48
C VAL A 115 -9.14 4.18 3.16
N ILE A 116 -8.37 3.12 3.32
CA ILE A 116 -8.80 1.73 3.10
C ILE A 116 -8.83 0.99 4.42
N SER A 117 -9.58 -0.11 4.47
CA SER A 117 -9.47 -1.08 5.57
C SER A 117 -8.36 -2.07 5.27
N CYS A 118 -7.44 -2.27 6.23
CA CYS A 118 -6.38 -3.26 6.11
C CYS A 118 -6.99 -4.67 5.87
N PRO A 119 -6.59 -5.40 4.82
CA PRO A 119 -7.17 -6.70 4.48
C PRO A 119 -6.91 -7.77 5.55
N SER A 120 -5.87 -7.61 6.37
CA SER A 120 -5.51 -8.60 7.40
C SER A 120 -6.18 -8.36 8.75
N CYS A 121 -6.41 -7.10 9.15
CA CYS A 121 -6.91 -6.77 10.50
C CYS A 121 -8.08 -5.78 10.54
N GLY A 122 -8.55 -5.30 9.39
CA GLY A 122 -9.68 -4.37 9.27
C GLY A 122 -9.41 -2.93 9.69
N ALA A 123 -8.21 -2.59 10.17
CA ALA A 123 -7.90 -1.24 10.62
C ALA A 123 -7.97 -0.21 9.47
N PRO A 124 -8.57 0.98 9.69
CA PRO A 124 -8.54 2.06 8.71
C PRO A 124 -7.11 2.60 8.59
N ILE A 125 -6.55 2.60 7.38
CA ILE A 125 -5.19 3.04 7.09
C ILE A 125 -5.18 3.81 5.76
N PRO A 126 -4.20 4.69 5.53
CA PRO A 126 -4.07 5.33 4.24
C PRO A 126 -3.72 4.30 3.17
N LEU A 127 -4.25 4.47 1.96
CA LEU A 127 -3.95 3.59 0.83
C LEU A 127 -2.45 3.54 0.51
N THR A 128 -1.74 4.64 0.78
CA THR A 128 -0.34 4.84 0.38
C THR A 128 0.68 4.18 1.32
N VAL A 129 0.21 3.47 2.35
CA VAL A 129 1.07 2.78 3.32
C VAL A 129 1.33 1.33 2.88
N GLY A 130 2.59 0.97 2.70
CA GLY A 130 2.99 -0.39 2.29
C GLY A 130 2.99 -1.44 3.40
N ARG A 131 2.90 -1.05 4.69
CA ARG A 131 2.83 -1.97 5.83
C ARG A 131 1.86 -1.46 6.89
N CYS A 132 0.91 -2.29 7.30
CA CYS A 132 -0.08 -1.90 8.30
C CYS A 132 0.58 -1.61 9.67
N PRO A 133 0.40 -0.42 10.27
CA PRO A 133 1.00 -0.11 11.58
C PRO A 133 0.38 -0.90 12.74
N LYS A 134 -0.86 -1.40 12.59
CA LYS A 134 -1.54 -2.19 13.62
C LYS A 134 -1.04 -3.63 13.69
N CYS A 135 -1.08 -4.34 12.56
CA CYS A 135 -0.81 -5.79 12.52
C CYS A 135 0.52 -6.17 11.85
N GLY A 136 1.22 -5.22 11.21
CA GLY A 136 2.48 -5.47 10.51
C GLY A 136 2.36 -6.12 9.13
N ALA A 137 1.15 -6.41 8.65
CA ALA A 137 0.93 -7.02 7.33
C ALA A 137 1.46 -6.11 6.19
N HIS A 138 2.11 -6.74 5.20
CA HIS A 138 2.55 -6.09 3.97
C HIS A 138 1.38 -5.92 2.99
N ILE A 139 1.28 -4.74 2.38
CA ILE A 139 0.20 -4.35 1.48
C ILE A 139 0.82 -4.03 0.13
N GLU A 140 0.92 -5.05 -0.71
CA GLU A 140 1.52 -4.94 -2.04
C GLU A 140 0.47 -4.59 -3.11
N GLU A 141 -0.75 -5.13 -2.97
CA GLU A 141 -1.83 -5.00 -3.94
C GLU A 141 -3.11 -4.55 -3.24
N VAL A 142 -3.74 -3.51 -3.78
CA VAL A 142 -5.01 -2.96 -3.33
C VAL A 142 -5.86 -2.60 -4.54
N GLU A 143 -7.18 -2.62 -4.41
CA GLU A 143 -8.07 -2.13 -5.45
C GLU A 143 -8.20 -0.60 -5.38
N CYS A 144 -8.12 0.06 -6.53
CA CYS A 144 -8.41 1.49 -6.60
C CYS A 144 -9.88 1.76 -6.24
N PRO A 145 -10.19 2.66 -5.30
CA PRO A 145 -11.58 2.93 -4.88
C PRO A 145 -12.45 3.52 -6.00
N ARG A 146 -11.84 4.14 -7.02
CA ARG A 146 -12.55 4.74 -8.16
C ARG A 146 -12.81 3.76 -9.30
N CYS A 147 -11.80 3.01 -9.73
CA CYS A 147 -11.90 2.16 -10.93
C CYS A 147 -11.82 0.65 -10.64
N ARG A 148 -11.64 0.25 -9.38
CA ARG A 148 -11.54 -1.15 -8.89
C ARG A 148 -10.45 -2.00 -9.54
N LYS A 149 -9.52 -1.38 -10.29
CA LYS A 149 -8.36 -2.09 -10.84
C LYS A 149 -7.28 -2.23 -9.77
N PRO A 150 -6.51 -3.34 -9.80
CA PRO A 150 -5.45 -3.57 -8.84
C PRO A 150 -4.28 -2.62 -9.06
N ILE A 151 -3.81 -2.05 -7.97
CA ILE A 151 -2.71 -1.08 -7.89
C ILE A 151 -1.84 -1.37 -6.67
N THR A 152 -0.62 -0.86 -6.66
CA THR A 152 0.24 -0.84 -5.48
C THR A 152 -0.07 0.38 -4.60
N HIS A 153 0.50 0.43 -3.39
CA HIS A 153 0.45 1.61 -2.51
C HIS A 153 1.11 2.87 -3.14
N LEU A 154 1.85 2.72 -4.23
CA LEU A 154 2.43 3.82 -5.02
C LEU A 154 1.57 4.20 -6.23
N GLY A 155 0.36 3.66 -6.36
CA GLY A 155 -0.55 3.91 -7.49
C GLY A 155 -0.15 3.24 -8.80
N THR A 156 0.96 2.51 -8.83
CA THR A 156 1.42 1.78 -10.03
C THR A 156 0.58 0.52 -10.27
N ARG A 157 0.58 -0.01 -11.50
CA ARG A 157 -0.17 -1.23 -11.84
C ARG A 157 0.41 -2.41 -11.08
N ALA A 158 -0.40 -3.08 -10.26
CA ALA A 158 0.00 -4.35 -9.66
C ALA A 158 0.05 -5.40 -10.78
N ARG A 159 1.23 -5.99 -10.99
CA ARG A 159 1.34 -7.16 -11.87
C ARG A 159 0.80 -8.35 -11.09
N ARG A 160 -0.32 -8.92 -11.55
CA ARG A 160 -0.70 -10.29 -11.16
C ARG A 160 0.47 -11.21 -11.49
N SER A 161 1.29 -11.54 -10.51
CA SER A 161 2.22 -12.64 -10.67
C SER A 161 1.37 -13.91 -10.69
N HIS A 162 1.18 -14.49 -11.88
CA HIS A 162 0.60 -15.83 -12.06
C HIS A 162 1.60 -16.90 -11.55
N GLY A 163 2.17 -16.71 -10.36
CA GLY A 163 3.33 -17.41 -9.84
C GLY A 163 3.06 -18.81 -9.29
N SER A 164 1.85 -19.34 -9.37
CA SER A 164 1.52 -20.67 -8.84
C SER A 164 1.16 -21.71 -9.91
N LEU A 165 0.54 -21.32 -11.03
CA LEU A 165 0.13 -22.29 -12.05
C LEU A 165 1.26 -22.66 -13.01
N ALA A 166 2.10 -21.71 -13.44
CA ALA A 166 3.23 -22.02 -14.31
C ALA A 166 4.24 -22.96 -13.63
N SER A 167 4.50 -22.76 -12.32
CA SER A 167 5.37 -23.62 -11.52
C SER A 167 4.77 -25.03 -11.32
N LEU A 168 3.45 -25.14 -11.12
CA LEU A 168 2.76 -26.43 -11.06
C LEU A 168 2.81 -27.17 -12.41
N VAL A 169 2.64 -26.47 -13.53
CA VAL A 169 2.73 -27.07 -14.87
C VAL A 169 4.15 -27.55 -15.16
N ILE A 170 5.19 -26.78 -14.82
CA ILE A 170 6.58 -27.22 -14.97
C ILE A 170 6.88 -28.44 -14.09
N GLY A 171 6.39 -28.48 -12.84
CA GLY A 171 6.54 -29.62 -11.95
C GLY A 171 5.85 -30.90 -12.44
N ILE A 172 4.66 -30.78 -13.03
CA ILE A 172 3.92 -31.92 -13.60
C ILE A 172 4.60 -32.48 -14.85
N VAL A 173 5.16 -31.62 -15.71
CA VAL A 173 5.87 -32.06 -16.93
C VAL A 173 7.18 -32.81 -16.60
N LEU A 174 7.95 -32.33 -15.62
CA LEU A 174 9.21 -32.96 -15.23
C LEU A 174 9.00 -34.31 -14.52
N SER A 175 7.95 -34.44 -13.71
CA SER A 175 7.65 -35.70 -13.02
C SER A 175 7.14 -36.79 -13.98
N GLY A 176 6.35 -36.44 -15.00
CA GLY A 176 5.93 -37.38 -16.04
C GLY A 176 7.08 -37.88 -16.93
N ALA A 177 8.08 -37.04 -17.19
CA ALA A 177 9.27 -37.42 -17.97
C ALA A 177 10.21 -38.38 -17.21
N CYS A 178 10.28 -38.30 -15.87
CA CYS A 178 11.09 -39.22 -15.08
C CYS A 178 10.53 -40.64 -15.04
N THR A 179 9.21 -40.82 -15.03
CA THR A 179 8.60 -42.16 -14.98
C THR A 179 8.78 -42.94 -16.28
N THR A 180 8.86 -42.26 -17.43
CA THR A 180 9.06 -42.93 -18.73
C THR A 180 10.52 -43.36 -18.94
N ILE A 181 11.50 -42.61 -18.44
CA ILE A 181 12.92 -42.98 -18.53
C ILE A 181 13.25 -44.19 -17.62
N ALA A 182 12.67 -44.25 -16.42
CA ALA A 182 12.87 -45.39 -15.50
C ALA A 182 12.30 -46.71 -16.05
N ALA A 183 11.18 -46.64 -16.78
CA ALA A 183 10.59 -47.81 -17.46
C ALA A 183 11.45 -48.31 -18.63
N TRP A 184 12.18 -47.42 -19.31
CA TRP A 184 13.11 -47.79 -20.40
C TRP A 184 14.41 -48.44 -19.89
N LEU A 185 14.90 -48.08 -18.71
CA LEU A 185 16.14 -48.63 -18.16
C LEU A 185 15.97 -49.96 -17.41
N SER A 186 14.74 -50.32 -17.04
CA SER A 186 14.42 -51.56 -16.32
C SER A 186 13.81 -52.65 -17.21
N ALA A 187 13.55 -52.36 -18.49
CA ALA A 187 13.10 -53.35 -19.45
C ALA A 187 14.31 -54.19 -19.95
N PRO A 188 14.31 -55.52 -19.78
CA PRO A 188 15.28 -56.38 -20.44
C PRO A 188 15.07 -56.25 -21.95
N LEU A 189 16.12 -55.87 -22.69
CA LEU A 189 16.10 -55.72 -24.15
C LEU A 189 15.38 -56.92 -24.81
N PRO A 190 14.19 -56.75 -25.41
CA PRO A 190 13.71 -57.70 -26.37
C PRO A 190 14.28 -57.31 -27.73
N LEU A 191 14.94 -58.28 -28.34
CA LEU A 191 15.24 -58.32 -29.76
C LEU A 191 14.06 -57.77 -30.59
N LEU A 192 14.36 -56.74 -31.38
CA LEU A 192 13.81 -56.43 -32.71
C LEU A 192 12.49 -57.14 -33.05
N ALA A 193 11.37 -56.42 -32.93
CA ALA A 193 10.21 -56.63 -33.78
C ALA A 193 9.70 -55.28 -34.28
N ALA A 194 9.67 -55.17 -35.60
CA ALA A 194 9.25 -54.00 -36.34
C ALA A 194 7.78 -53.64 -36.12
N SER A 195 7.45 -52.40 -36.48
CA SER A 195 6.11 -51.83 -36.71
C SER A 195 5.25 -51.49 -35.48
N ALA A 196 5.32 -50.23 -35.07
CA ALA A 196 4.14 -49.39 -34.80
C ALA A 196 4.58 -47.96 -34.47
N ILE A 197 4.72 -47.15 -35.52
CA ILE A 197 4.71 -45.68 -35.39
C ILE A 197 3.30 -45.32 -34.90
N SER A 198 3.17 -44.90 -33.64
CA SER A 198 1.90 -44.40 -33.08
C SER A 198 1.94 -42.85 -33.00
N PRO A 199 0.85 -42.15 -33.35
CA PRO A 199 0.87 -40.76 -33.80
C PRO A 199 0.64 -39.80 -32.64
N PHE A 200 1.68 -39.46 -31.88
CA PHE A 200 1.56 -38.41 -30.84
C PHE A 200 2.15 -37.05 -31.25
N ILE A 201 2.75 -36.94 -32.44
CA ILE A 201 3.37 -35.68 -32.91
C ILE A 201 2.38 -34.75 -33.63
N ALA A 202 1.17 -35.21 -33.99
CA ALA A 202 0.20 -34.39 -34.72
C ALA A 202 -0.57 -33.36 -33.86
N GLY A 203 -0.48 -33.41 -32.52
CA GLY A 203 -1.28 -32.56 -31.62
C GLY A 203 -0.70 -31.18 -31.30
N LEU A 204 0.58 -30.92 -31.60
CA LEU A 204 1.29 -29.72 -31.10
C LEU A 204 1.26 -28.50 -32.04
N VAL A 205 0.74 -28.63 -33.27
CA VAL A 205 0.70 -27.54 -34.26
C VAL A 205 -0.61 -26.73 -34.21
N GLY A 206 -1.63 -27.20 -33.47
CA GLY A 206 -2.93 -26.52 -33.38
C GLY A 206 -3.08 -25.44 -32.30
N TYR A 207 -2.17 -25.34 -31.33
CA TYR A 207 -2.37 -24.52 -30.12
C TYR A 207 -1.64 -23.16 -30.15
N LEU A 208 -1.01 -22.80 -31.27
CA LEU A 208 -0.31 -21.51 -31.46
C LEU A 208 -0.92 -20.67 -32.59
N ARG A 209 -2.26 -20.68 -32.72
CA ARG A 209 -3.00 -19.71 -33.51
C ARG A 209 -4.02 -18.97 -32.65
#